data_AF-A0A3P9J3Q9-F1
#
_entry.id   AF-A0A3P9J3Q9-F1
#
_cell.length_a   1.000
_cell.length_b   1.000
_cell.length_c   1.000
_cell.angle_alpha   90.00
_cell.angle_beta   90.00
_cell.angle_gamma   90.00
#
_symmetry.space_group_name_H-M   'P 1'
#
loop_
_entity.id
_entity.type
_entity.pdbx_description
1 polymer ?
#
loop_
_entity_poly.entity_id
_entity_poly.type
_entity_poly.pdbx_seq_one_letter_code
_entity_poly.pdbx_strand_id
1 'polypeptide(L)'
;LAFLVTLTAANLPPGLRVRRRRHFGSCGEQEYPNGNICCVNCKAGTFVKSPCTTAGQRGTCEECDYGTFTEHDNHLQKCVDCAKCGPDQEVAEQCTNTQNTKCRCKAGRFCNPEEACEVCRKCKSDEEIVRNCTFSSNTVCKKIPLKPGSSIDAVFFVLCVIPAVLFLVAGGIFLKYKKKCGCRGM
;
A
#
# COMPACT_ATOMS: atom_id res chain seq x y z
N LEU A 1 5.47 -80.79 1.15
CA LEU A 1 5.92 -79.84 0.11
C LEU A 1 4.69 -79.10 -0.39
N ALA A 2 4.51 -77.86 0.08
CA ALA A 2 3.40 -76.99 -0.25
C ALA A 2 3.70 -76.25 -1.56
N PHE A 3 2.78 -76.29 -2.52
CA PHE A 3 2.80 -75.39 -3.67
C PHE A 3 1.67 -74.37 -3.50
N LEU A 4 2.08 -73.14 -3.19
CA LEU A 4 1.25 -71.95 -3.14
C LEU A 4 0.79 -71.59 -4.55
N VAL A 5 -0.51 -71.74 -4.83
CA VAL A 5 -1.13 -71.15 -6.02
C VAL A 5 -1.47 -69.69 -5.68
N THR A 6 -0.77 -68.77 -6.32
CA THR A 6 -0.98 -67.33 -6.18
C THR A 6 -2.30 -66.92 -6.83
N LEU A 7 -3.23 -66.40 -6.03
CA LEU A 7 -4.47 -65.77 -6.50
C LEU A 7 -4.12 -64.46 -7.22
N THR A 8 -4.17 -64.48 -8.55
CA THR A 8 -4.05 -63.30 -9.39
C THR A 8 -5.34 -62.47 -9.30
N ALA A 9 -5.15 -61.15 -9.20
CA ALA A 9 -6.21 -60.16 -9.07
C ALA A 9 -7.19 -60.25 -10.25
N ALA A 10 -8.44 -60.59 -9.94
CA ALA A 10 -9.51 -60.63 -10.90
C ALA A 10 -9.84 -59.22 -11.42
N ASN A 11 -9.74 -59.09 -12.74
CA ASN A 11 -10.32 -58.09 -13.62
C ASN A 11 -11.58 -57.37 -13.08
N LEU A 12 -11.50 -56.05 -12.87
CA LEU A 12 -12.66 -55.17 -12.73
C LEU A 12 -13.00 -54.54 -14.09
N PRO A 13 -14.27 -54.55 -14.54
CA PRO A 13 -14.67 -53.96 -15.82
C PRO A 13 -14.50 -52.43 -15.83
N PRO A 14 -14.10 -51.83 -16.97
CA PRO A 14 -14.02 -50.38 -17.12
C PRO A 14 -15.43 -49.82 -17.32
N GLY A 15 -15.94 -49.04 -16.36
CA GLY A 15 -17.22 -48.34 -16.55
C GLY A 15 -17.98 -47.93 -15.30
N LEU A 16 -17.63 -48.45 -14.12
CA LEU A 16 -18.22 -47.95 -12.88
C LEU A 16 -17.47 -46.68 -12.45
N ARG A 17 -17.99 -45.51 -12.85
CA ARG A 17 -17.70 -44.26 -12.13
C ARG A 17 -18.13 -44.49 -10.69
N VAL A 18 -17.18 -44.75 -9.81
CA VAL A 18 -17.39 -44.62 -8.37
C VAL A 18 -17.80 -43.17 -8.16
N ARG A 19 -19.10 -42.89 -8.11
CA ARG A 19 -19.63 -41.62 -7.63
C ARG A 19 -19.22 -41.60 -6.17
N ARG A 20 -18.03 -41.06 -5.90
CA ARG A 20 -17.51 -40.82 -4.55
C ARG A 20 -18.70 -40.23 -3.79
N ARG A 21 -19.26 -40.97 -2.83
CA ARG A 21 -20.31 -40.41 -1.96
C ARG A 21 -19.67 -39.15 -1.39
N ARG A 22 -20.11 -37.97 -1.86
CA ARG A 22 -19.65 -36.71 -1.29
C ARG A 22 -19.89 -36.85 0.20
N HIS A 23 -18.86 -36.61 0.98
CA HIS A 23 -18.94 -36.66 2.43
C HIS A 23 -20.14 -35.79 2.84
N PHE A 24 -21.05 -36.37 3.60
CA PHE A 24 -22.20 -35.68 4.16
C PHE A 24 -21.68 -34.41 4.87
N GLY A 25 -22.00 -33.23 4.34
CA GLY A 25 -21.67 -31.93 4.95
C GLY A 25 -20.61 -31.04 4.29
N SER A 26 -19.94 -31.42 3.19
CA SER A 26 -18.97 -30.52 2.53
C SER A 26 -19.31 -30.29 1.06
N CYS A 27 -19.87 -29.13 0.76
CA CYS A 27 -20.01 -28.63 -0.61
C CYS A 27 -18.65 -28.13 -1.15
N GLY A 28 -18.53 -28.01 -2.47
CA GLY A 28 -17.33 -27.42 -3.09
C GLY A 28 -17.27 -25.90 -2.92
N GLU A 29 -16.14 -25.27 -3.25
CA GLU A 29 -15.95 -23.80 -3.12
C GLU A 29 -16.97 -22.96 -3.89
N GLN A 30 -17.53 -23.50 -4.99
CA GLN A 30 -18.52 -22.84 -5.85
C GLN A 30 -19.95 -23.30 -5.56
N GLU A 31 -20.14 -24.03 -4.47
CA GLU A 31 -21.42 -24.58 -4.06
C GLU A 31 -21.75 -24.18 -2.62
N TYR A 32 -23.03 -24.14 -2.27
CA TYR A 32 -23.51 -23.89 -0.92
C TYR A 32 -24.48 -24.99 -0.47
N PRO A 33 -24.54 -25.27 0.84
CA PRO A 33 -25.48 -26.25 1.37
C PRO A 33 -26.91 -25.70 1.38
N ASN A 34 -27.85 -26.49 0.86
CA ASN A 34 -29.29 -26.28 1.01
C ASN A 34 -29.91 -27.59 1.52
N GLY A 35 -30.10 -27.69 2.84
CA GLY A 35 -30.49 -28.95 3.47
C GLY A 35 -29.47 -30.06 3.21
N ASN A 36 -29.90 -31.18 2.60
CA ASN A 36 -29.05 -32.34 2.32
C ASN A 36 -28.40 -32.32 0.92
N ILE A 37 -28.56 -31.23 0.17
CA ILE A 37 -27.99 -31.08 -1.18
C ILE A 37 -27.04 -29.88 -1.24
N CYS A 38 -26.11 -29.92 -2.18
CA CYS A 38 -25.26 -28.79 -2.52
C CYS A 38 -25.80 -28.10 -3.78
N CYS A 39 -26.02 -26.81 -3.72
CA CYS A 39 -26.46 -25.96 -4.82
C CYS A 39 -25.28 -25.16 -5.37
N VAL A 40 -25.27 -24.85 -6.65
CA VAL A 40 -24.25 -23.97 -7.25
C VAL A 40 -24.55 -22.52 -6.90
N ASN A 41 -23.51 -21.76 -6.56
CA ASN A 41 -23.61 -20.33 -6.26
C ASN A 41 -24.20 -19.52 -7.43
N CYS A 42 -24.91 -18.45 -7.09
CA CYS A 42 -25.27 -17.38 -8.00
C CYS A 42 -24.02 -16.61 -8.42
N LYS A 43 -24.07 -15.98 -9.60
CA LYS A 43 -22.92 -15.20 -10.11
C LYS A 43 -22.82 -13.85 -9.41
N ALA A 44 -21.63 -13.24 -9.45
CA ALA A 44 -21.47 -11.83 -9.11
C ALA A 44 -22.54 -10.98 -9.83
N GLY A 45 -23.06 -9.95 -9.16
CA GLY A 45 -24.18 -9.15 -9.65
C GLY A 45 -25.55 -9.77 -9.48
N THR A 46 -25.64 -10.95 -8.86
CA THR A 46 -26.91 -11.63 -8.57
C THR A 46 -26.96 -12.17 -7.14
N PHE A 47 -28.17 -12.47 -6.67
CA PHE A 47 -28.46 -13.11 -5.38
C PHE A 47 -29.45 -14.27 -5.57
N VAL A 48 -29.57 -15.15 -4.57
CA VAL A 48 -30.49 -16.30 -4.58
C VAL A 48 -31.92 -15.81 -4.32
N LYS A 49 -32.77 -15.85 -5.35
CA LYS A 49 -34.23 -15.62 -5.23
C LYS A 49 -34.93 -16.87 -4.71
N SER A 50 -34.53 -18.04 -5.21
CA SER A 50 -35.00 -19.33 -4.71
C SER A 50 -33.90 -20.38 -4.81
N PRO A 51 -33.73 -21.24 -3.78
CA PRO A 51 -32.65 -22.21 -3.77
C PRO A 51 -32.89 -23.36 -4.76
N CYS A 52 -31.84 -24.10 -5.09
CA CYS A 52 -31.97 -25.26 -5.96
C CYS A 52 -32.72 -26.41 -5.25
N THR A 53 -33.41 -27.24 -6.01
CA THR A 53 -34.06 -28.48 -5.52
C THR A 53 -33.29 -29.74 -5.90
N THR A 54 -32.32 -29.62 -6.81
CA THR A 54 -31.49 -30.74 -7.31
C THR A 54 -30.01 -30.46 -7.05
N ALA A 55 -29.31 -31.43 -6.45
CA ALA A 55 -27.89 -31.30 -6.13
C ALA A 55 -27.04 -31.01 -7.38
N GLY A 56 -26.12 -30.04 -7.26
CA GLY A 56 -25.24 -29.60 -8.34
C GLY A 56 -25.88 -28.64 -9.35
N GLN A 57 -27.12 -28.21 -9.12
CA GLN A 57 -27.76 -27.17 -9.94
C GLN A 57 -27.74 -25.80 -9.25
N ARG A 58 -27.84 -24.75 -10.06
CA ARG A 58 -28.07 -23.39 -9.58
C ARG A 58 -29.56 -23.22 -9.30
N GLY A 59 -29.90 -22.52 -8.22
CA GLY A 59 -31.27 -22.07 -7.97
C GLY A 59 -31.70 -20.96 -8.94
N THR A 60 -32.79 -20.27 -8.61
CA THR A 60 -33.14 -19.04 -9.31
C THR A 60 -32.30 -17.91 -8.74
N CYS A 61 -31.52 -17.26 -9.60
CA CYS A 61 -30.77 -16.06 -9.24
C CYS A 61 -31.42 -14.84 -9.87
N GLU A 62 -31.39 -13.73 -9.16
CA GLU A 62 -31.94 -12.45 -9.59
C GLU A 62 -30.85 -11.38 -9.53
N GLU A 63 -30.90 -10.41 -10.44
CA GLU A 63 -29.93 -9.33 -10.51
C GLU A 63 -30.05 -8.40 -9.31
N CYS A 64 -28.93 -7.80 -8.91
CA CYS A 64 -28.93 -6.77 -7.88
C CYS A 64 -29.65 -5.51 -8.36
N ASP A 65 -30.50 -4.95 -7.50
CA ASP A 65 -31.15 -3.66 -7.73
C ASP A 65 -30.14 -2.52 -7.72
N TYR A 66 -30.52 -1.38 -8.30
CA TYR A 66 -29.72 -0.16 -8.29
C TYR A 66 -29.35 0.25 -6.85
N GLY A 67 -28.06 0.50 -6.62
CA GLY A 67 -27.54 0.82 -5.28
C GLY A 67 -27.18 -0.41 -4.44
N THR A 68 -27.21 -1.62 -5.02
CA THR A 68 -26.72 -2.84 -4.38
C THR A 68 -25.78 -3.63 -5.30
N PHE A 69 -24.93 -4.49 -4.73
CA PHE A 69 -23.95 -5.27 -5.47
C PHE A 69 -23.61 -6.61 -4.82
N THR A 70 -23.00 -7.52 -5.59
CA THR A 70 -22.26 -8.68 -5.11
C THR A 70 -21.01 -8.88 -5.96
N GLU A 71 -19.82 -8.83 -5.35
CA GLU A 71 -18.54 -8.85 -6.09
C GLU A 71 -18.13 -10.26 -6.56
N HIS A 72 -18.63 -11.29 -5.89
CA HIS A 72 -18.24 -12.68 -6.13
C HIS A 72 -19.45 -13.60 -6.26
N ASP A 73 -19.19 -14.80 -6.78
CA ASP A 73 -20.16 -15.89 -6.79
C ASP A 73 -20.60 -16.18 -5.34
N ASN A 74 -21.91 -16.16 -5.09
CA ASN A 74 -22.44 -16.14 -3.73
C ASN A 74 -23.74 -16.94 -3.58
N HIS A 75 -24.16 -17.10 -2.33
CA HIS A 75 -25.44 -17.70 -1.94
C HIS A 75 -26.27 -16.77 -1.05
N LEU A 76 -26.05 -15.46 -1.18
CA LEU A 76 -26.77 -14.45 -0.41
C LEU A 76 -28.24 -14.43 -0.84
N GLN A 77 -29.13 -14.15 0.10
CA GLN A 77 -30.57 -13.99 -0.16
C GLN A 77 -30.93 -12.57 -0.57
N LYS A 78 -29.94 -11.66 -0.58
CA LYS A 78 -30.05 -10.26 -1.02
C LYS A 78 -28.67 -9.74 -1.39
N CYS A 79 -28.61 -8.73 -2.24
CA CYS A 79 -27.36 -8.02 -2.52
C CYS A 79 -26.93 -7.13 -1.35
N VAL A 80 -25.67 -6.69 -1.39
CA VAL A 80 -25.07 -5.81 -0.39
C VAL A 80 -25.29 -4.35 -0.80
N ASP A 81 -25.64 -3.48 0.14
CA ASP A 81 -25.77 -2.05 -0.16
C ASP A 81 -24.43 -1.44 -0.57
N CYS A 82 -24.46 -0.59 -1.60
CA CYS A 82 -23.30 0.18 -1.99
C CYS A 82 -22.87 1.14 -0.87
N ALA A 83 -21.55 1.27 -0.68
CA ALA A 83 -20.98 2.24 0.25
C ALA A 83 -21.32 3.67 -0.18
N LYS A 84 -21.56 4.53 0.80
CA LYS A 84 -21.71 5.98 0.60
C LYS A 84 -20.40 6.65 1.00
N CYS A 85 -19.91 7.55 0.16
CA CYS A 85 -18.71 8.31 0.48
C CYS A 85 -18.97 9.30 1.61
N GLY A 86 -17.99 9.43 2.51
CA GLY A 86 -18.07 10.36 3.63
C GLY A 86 -18.03 11.84 3.19
N PRO A 87 -18.21 12.78 4.12
CA PRO A 87 -18.30 14.22 3.83
C PRO A 87 -17.03 14.79 3.18
N ASP A 88 -15.86 14.26 3.53
CA ASP A 88 -14.55 14.67 2.98
C ASP A 88 -14.08 13.81 1.79
N GLN A 89 -14.95 12.92 1.30
CA GLN A 89 -14.67 12.04 0.18
C GLN A 89 -15.56 12.36 -1.03
N GLU A 90 -15.13 11.90 -2.19
CA GLU A 90 -15.89 11.92 -3.44
C GLU A 90 -15.89 10.53 -4.08
N VAL A 91 -16.88 10.27 -4.93
CA VAL A 91 -16.98 9.01 -5.68
C VAL A 91 -15.85 8.96 -6.71
N ALA A 92 -14.96 8.00 -6.54
CA ALA A 92 -13.90 7.69 -7.50
C ALA A 92 -14.40 6.72 -8.58
N GLU A 93 -15.11 5.67 -8.15
CA GLU A 93 -15.76 4.70 -9.03
C GLU A 93 -17.20 4.50 -8.57
N GLN A 94 -18.13 4.55 -9.52
CA GLN A 94 -19.55 4.41 -9.24
C GLN A 94 -19.93 2.96 -8.98
N CYS A 95 -20.90 2.74 -8.08
CA CYS A 95 -21.41 1.40 -7.84
C CYS A 95 -22.00 0.77 -9.11
N THR A 96 -21.76 -0.53 -9.27
CA THR A 96 -22.40 -1.39 -10.27
C THR A 96 -22.93 -2.64 -9.56
N ASN A 97 -23.72 -3.47 -10.25
CA ASN A 97 -24.20 -4.73 -9.67
C ASN A 97 -23.05 -5.66 -9.21
N THR A 98 -21.85 -5.57 -9.82
CA THR A 98 -20.70 -6.41 -9.45
C THR A 98 -19.62 -5.68 -8.65
N GLN A 99 -19.76 -4.38 -8.39
CA GLN A 99 -18.68 -3.58 -7.79
C GLN A 99 -19.24 -2.55 -6.83
N ASN A 100 -18.66 -2.49 -5.63
CA ASN A 100 -18.98 -1.46 -4.66
C ASN A 100 -18.58 -0.05 -5.17
N THR A 101 -19.19 0.98 -4.60
CA THR A 101 -18.69 2.35 -4.74
C THR A 101 -17.29 2.44 -4.14
N LYS A 102 -16.34 2.99 -4.91
CA LYS A 102 -15.03 3.37 -4.36
C LYS A 102 -14.97 4.86 -4.10
N CYS A 103 -14.54 5.21 -2.90
CA CYS A 103 -14.42 6.59 -2.47
C CYS A 103 -12.95 7.01 -2.46
N ARG A 104 -12.68 8.28 -2.73
CA ARG A 104 -11.36 8.88 -2.55
C ARG A 104 -11.46 10.20 -1.79
N CYS A 105 -10.37 10.58 -1.12
CA CYS A 105 -10.23 11.88 -0.49
C CYS A 105 -10.43 13.02 -1.51
N LYS A 106 -11.22 14.05 -1.15
CA LYS A 106 -11.35 15.29 -1.94
C LYS A 106 -10.01 16.01 -2.09
N ALA A 107 -9.90 16.90 -3.08
CA ALA A 107 -8.71 17.71 -3.31
C ALA A 107 -8.25 18.44 -2.03
N GLY A 108 -6.93 18.42 -1.78
CA GLY A 108 -6.34 18.99 -0.56
C GLY A 108 -6.43 18.09 0.68
N ARG A 109 -6.91 16.84 0.52
CA ARG A 109 -6.88 15.80 1.55
C ARG A 109 -6.24 14.50 1.05
N PHE A 110 -5.74 13.70 1.99
CA PHE A 110 -5.18 12.39 1.75
C PHE A 110 -5.62 11.40 2.82
N CYS A 111 -5.62 10.11 2.51
CA CYS A 111 -6.00 9.05 3.44
C CYS A 111 -5.26 7.77 3.08
N ASN A 112 -4.89 6.96 4.07
CA ASN A 112 -4.66 5.55 3.80
C ASN A 112 -6.03 4.90 3.51
N PRO A 113 -6.09 3.85 2.67
CA PRO A 113 -7.32 3.11 2.47
C PRO A 113 -7.88 2.69 3.84
N GLU A 114 -9.18 2.92 4.05
CA GLU A 114 -9.94 2.64 5.30
C GLU A 114 -9.81 3.67 6.44
N GLU A 115 -8.97 4.70 6.32
CA GLU A 115 -8.84 5.77 7.30
C GLU A 115 -9.61 7.04 6.91
N ALA A 116 -9.89 7.90 7.91
CA ALA A 116 -10.50 9.20 7.68
C ALA A 116 -9.56 10.13 6.89
N CYS A 117 -10.14 11.03 6.10
CA CYS A 117 -9.39 11.96 5.27
C CYS A 117 -8.65 13.02 6.11
N GLU A 118 -7.33 13.06 5.99
CA GLU A 118 -6.48 14.08 6.60
C GLU A 118 -6.22 15.25 5.65
N VAL A 119 -6.05 16.44 6.20
CA VAL A 119 -5.70 17.63 5.41
C VAL A 119 -4.23 17.56 5.00
N CYS A 120 -3.96 17.83 3.72
CA CYS A 120 -2.60 17.89 3.22
C CYS A 120 -1.77 18.92 3.99
N ARG A 121 -0.58 18.52 4.43
CA ARG A 121 0.41 19.40 5.03
C ARG A 121 0.79 20.50 4.04
N LYS A 122 0.92 21.73 4.54
CA LYS A 122 1.57 22.83 3.83
C LYS A 122 3.02 22.95 4.30
N CYS A 123 3.95 23.11 3.37
CA CYS A 123 5.35 23.36 3.71
C CYS A 123 5.51 24.77 4.28
N LYS A 124 6.44 24.92 5.23
CA LYS A 124 6.77 26.22 5.81
C LYS A 124 7.63 27.05 4.86
N SER A 125 7.83 28.32 5.17
CA SER A 125 8.66 29.24 4.37
C SER A 125 10.13 28.83 4.28
N ASP A 126 10.64 28.06 5.24
CA ASP A 126 12.00 27.51 5.27
C ASP A 126 12.09 26.09 4.66
N GLU A 127 11.05 25.65 3.96
CA GLU A 127 10.97 24.32 3.34
C GLU A 127 10.58 24.41 1.86
N GLU A 128 11.09 23.46 1.07
CA GLU A 128 10.69 23.21 -0.31
C GLU A 128 9.82 21.96 -0.43
N ILE A 129 8.84 21.99 -1.34
CA ILE A 129 8.01 20.81 -1.64
C ILE A 129 8.84 19.83 -2.48
N VAL A 130 9.02 18.62 -1.95
CA VAL A 130 9.68 17.51 -2.67
C VAL A 130 8.67 16.68 -3.46
N ARG A 131 7.49 16.45 -2.87
CA ARG A 131 6.35 15.81 -3.54
C ARG A 131 5.05 16.46 -3.09
N ASN A 132 4.19 16.67 -4.07
CA ASN A 132 2.85 17.19 -3.83
C ASN A 132 1.98 16.14 -3.14
N CYS A 133 0.97 16.63 -2.42
CA CYS A 133 -0.07 15.78 -1.86
C CYS A 133 -0.88 15.12 -2.98
N THR A 134 -1.33 13.90 -2.73
CA THR A 134 -2.31 13.16 -3.54
C THR A 134 -3.48 12.73 -2.66
N PHE A 135 -4.53 12.15 -3.24
CA PHE A 135 -5.65 11.59 -2.48
C PHE A 135 -5.23 10.48 -1.49
N SER A 136 -4.03 9.91 -1.62
CA SER A 136 -3.54 8.80 -0.80
C SER A 136 -2.20 9.07 -0.10
N SER A 137 -1.58 10.23 -0.32
CA SER A 137 -0.29 10.54 0.27
C SER A 137 -0.13 12.01 0.60
N ASN A 138 0.46 12.30 1.75
CA ASN A 138 0.68 13.67 2.20
C ASN A 138 1.77 14.39 1.38
N THR A 139 1.75 15.73 1.40
CA THR A 139 2.86 16.56 0.96
C THR A 139 4.13 16.22 1.73
N VAL A 140 5.26 16.13 1.04
CA VAL A 140 6.56 16.02 1.71
C VAL A 140 7.41 17.23 1.43
N CYS A 141 7.91 17.78 2.54
CA CYS A 141 8.68 18.99 2.61
C CYS A 141 10.12 18.65 3.01
N LYS A 142 11.07 19.40 2.46
CA LYS A 142 12.49 19.34 2.84
C LYS A 142 12.95 20.73 3.25
N LYS A 143 13.76 20.83 4.32
CA LYS A 143 14.31 22.13 4.73
C LYS A 143 15.25 22.69 3.69
N ILE A 144 15.13 23.98 3.42
CA ILE A 144 16.05 24.73 2.58
C ILE A 144 17.36 24.87 3.38
N PRO A 145 18.50 24.41 2.86
CA PRO A 145 19.77 24.57 3.55
C PRO A 145 20.09 26.07 3.63
N LEU A 146 20.13 26.59 4.85
CA LEU A 146 20.72 27.90 5.12
C LEU A 146 22.20 27.77 4.78
N LYS A 147 22.68 28.48 3.74
CA LYS A 147 24.11 28.69 3.59
C LYS A 147 24.59 29.32 4.90
N PRO A 148 25.56 28.74 5.63
CA PRO A 148 26.18 29.47 6.71
C PRO A 148 26.72 30.76 6.10
N GLY A 149 26.17 31.89 6.53
CA GLY A 149 26.59 33.19 6.04
C GLY A 149 28.09 33.33 6.24
N SER A 150 28.74 33.79 5.19
CA SER A 150 30.09 34.37 5.03
C SER A 150 30.74 35.10 6.24
N SER A 151 30.06 35.24 7.35
CA SER A 151 30.53 35.89 8.58
C SER A 151 31.61 35.08 9.30
N ILE A 152 31.57 33.75 9.27
CA ILE A 152 32.59 32.94 9.96
C ILE A 152 33.94 33.03 9.21
N ASP A 153 33.91 33.00 7.88
CA ASP A 153 35.11 33.16 7.05
C ASP A 153 35.73 34.55 7.24
N ALA A 154 34.91 35.61 7.19
CA ALA A 154 35.38 36.98 7.39
C ALA A 154 35.98 37.18 8.80
N VAL A 155 35.37 36.61 9.84
CA VAL A 155 35.89 36.69 11.22
C VAL A 155 37.21 35.94 11.35
N PHE A 156 37.35 34.77 10.72
CA PHE A 156 38.59 34.00 10.75
C PHE A 156 39.75 34.73 10.06
N PHE A 157 39.50 35.36 8.90
CA PHE A 157 40.50 36.18 8.22
C PHE A 157 40.95 37.38 9.06
N VAL A 158 40.01 38.09 9.69
CA VAL A 158 40.34 39.29 10.47
C VAL A 158 41.05 38.95 11.79
N LEU A 159 40.60 37.91 12.51
CA LEU A 159 41.08 37.64 13.86
C LEU A 159 42.32 36.74 13.92
N CYS A 160 42.54 35.89 12.92
CA CYS A 160 43.65 34.93 12.94
C CYS A 160 44.72 35.26 11.89
N VAL A 161 44.32 35.61 10.66
CA VAL A 161 45.28 35.79 9.55
C VAL A 161 46.00 37.13 9.65
N ILE A 162 45.30 38.23 9.92
CA ILE A 162 45.92 39.56 10.03
C ILE A 162 46.96 39.63 11.16
N PRO A 163 46.68 39.18 12.40
CA PRO A 163 47.68 39.21 13.46
C PRO A 163 48.88 38.32 13.17
N ALA A 164 48.66 37.12 12.63
CA ALA A 164 49.74 36.22 12.26
C ALA A 164 50.70 36.84 11.22
N VAL A 165 50.16 37.52 10.20
CA VAL A 165 50.96 38.24 9.20
C VAL A 165 51.73 39.39 9.86
N LEU A 166 51.10 40.17 10.74
CA LEU A 166 51.78 41.24 11.46
C LEU A 166 52.93 40.71 12.34
N PHE A 167 52.73 39.58 13.02
CA PHE A 167 53.79 38.93 13.80
C PHE A 167 54.94 38.42 12.92
N LEU A 168 54.65 37.84 11.76
CA LEU A 168 55.68 37.39 10.81
C LEU A 168 56.47 38.57 10.23
N VAL A 169 55.80 39.67 9.88
CA VAL A 169 56.45 40.89 9.38
C VAL A 169 57.30 41.53 10.47
N ALA A 170 56.75 41.73 11.67
CA ALA A 170 57.49 42.28 12.80
C ALA A 170 58.69 41.40 13.19
N GLY A 171 58.50 40.07 13.22
CA GLY A 171 59.57 39.10 13.43
C GLY A 171 60.64 39.17 12.34
N GLY A 172 60.25 39.25 11.06
CA GLY A 172 61.18 39.42 9.94
C GLY A 172 61.99 40.72 10.01
N ILE A 173 61.34 41.84 10.34
CA ILE A 173 61.98 43.15 10.56
C ILE A 173 62.95 43.07 11.75
N PHE A 174 62.52 42.48 12.87
CA PHE A 174 63.34 42.31 14.07
C PHE A 174 64.58 41.44 13.80
N LEU A 175 64.42 40.35 13.04
CA LEU A 175 65.54 39.49 12.63
C LEU A 175 66.52 40.21 11.70
N LYS A 176 66.03 41.04 10.76
CA LYS A 176 66.88 41.91 9.93
C LYS A 176 67.61 42.96 10.77
N TYR A 177 66.93 43.56 11.75
CA TYR A 177 67.52 44.53 12.67
C TYR A 177 68.62 43.88 13.53
N LYS A 178 68.36 42.69 14.07
CA LYS A 178 69.34 41.91 14.84
C LYS A 178 70.54 41.48 14.00
N LYS A 179 70.34 41.06 12.74
CA LYS A 179 71.45 40.78 11.80
C LYS A 179 72.27 42.05 11.50
N LYS A 180 71.63 43.20 11.32
CA LYS A 180 72.33 44.48 11.04
C LYS A 180 73.11 45.01 12.25
N CYS A 181 72.61 44.79 13.47
CA CYS A 181 73.33 45.14 14.71
C CYS A 181 74.40 44.10 15.08
N GLY A 182 74.21 42.82 14.73
CA GLY A 182 75.20 41.75 14.95
C GLY A 182 76.41 41.82 14.02
N CYS A 183 76.31 42.47 12.86
CA CYS A 183 77.45 42.75 11.98
C CYS A 183 78.20 44.06 12.33
N ARG A 184 77.83 44.74 13.42
CA ARG A 184 78.49 45.99 13.87
C ARG A 184 79.34 45.81 15.14
N GLY A 185 79.58 44.57 15.54
CA GLY A 185 80.46 44.21 16.65
C GLY A 185 81.43 43.09 16.24
N MET A 186 82.45 43.46 15.47
CA MET A 186 83.77 42.83 15.42
C MET A 186 84.78 43.94 15.20
#